data_AF-A0A0K2VBY5-F1
#
_entry.id   AF-A0A0K2VBY5-F1
#
_cell.length_a   1.000
_cell.length_b   1.000
_cell.length_c   1.000
_cell.angle_alpha   90.00
_cell.angle_beta   90.00
_cell.angle_gamma   90.00
#
_symmetry.space_group_name_H-M   'P 1'
#
loop_
_entity.id
_entity.type
_entity.pdbx_description
1 polymer ?
#
loop_
_entity_poly.entity_id
_entity_poly.type
_entity_poly.pdbx_seq_one_letter_code
_entity_poly.pdbx_strand_id
1 'polypeptide(L)'
;NDDGWAKVFTYGACTNNGRKGARAGIGAFFGINSAKNISEPVSRNNQTNNSVEIQTVSQAIKRVKDDGLRKIVIYTDSKFAINSVEDSMPKWKKNVWKKSCGGHVINKKDFRELEDIKKGMTVKFIHIQAHKGI
;
A
#
# COMPACT_ATOMS: atom_id res chain seq x y z
N ASN A 1 -8.75 4.14 -22.32
CA ASN A 1 -7.88 2.94 -22.34
C ASN A 1 -8.62 1.78 -21.72
N ASP A 2 -9.20 0.98 -22.61
CA ASP A 2 -10.37 0.11 -22.46
C ASP A 2 -10.12 -1.29 -21.86
N ASP A 3 -9.21 -1.44 -20.90
CA ASP A 3 -9.03 -2.74 -20.23
C ASP A 3 -9.83 -2.84 -18.91
N GLY A 4 -10.53 -1.77 -18.53
CA GLY A 4 -11.28 -1.67 -17.27
C GLY A 4 -10.42 -1.58 -16.00
N TRP A 5 -9.10 -1.37 -16.14
CA TRP A 5 -8.16 -1.24 -15.03
C TRP A 5 -7.89 0.23 -14.69
N ALA A 6 -8.08 0.60 -13.43
CA ALA A 6 -7.51 1.83 -12.89
C ALA A 6 -5.99 1.67 -12.72
N LYS A 7 -5.20 2.61 -13.24
CA LYS A 7 -3.74 2.62 -13.07
C LYS A 7 -3.37 3.68 -12.05
N VAL A 8 -2.46 3.33 -11.13
CA VAL A 8 -2.01 4.25 -10.08
C VAL A 8 -0.55 4.02 -9.75
N PHE A 9 0.21 5.10 -9.58
CA PHE A 9 1.55 5.07 -9.01
C PHE A 9 1.44 5.38 -7.53
N THR A 10 2.05 4.54 -6.69
CA THR A 10 2.01 4.70 -5.24
C THR A 10 3.42 4.87 -4.70
N TYR A 11 3.58 5.82 -3.79
CA TYR A 11 4.83 6.08 -3.09
C TYR A 11 4.53 6.44 -1.64
N GLY A 12 5.21 5.78 -0.70
CA GLY A 12 5.16 6.12 0.72
C GLY A 12 6.53 6.59 1.19
N ALA A 13 6.58 7.63 2.01
CA ALA A 13 7.83 8.08 2.61
C ALA A 13 7.67 8.30 4.10
N CYS A 14 8.68 7.94 4.89
CA CYS A 14 8.77 8.31 6.29
C CYS A 14 10.14 8.93 6.60
N THR A 15 10.12 10.19 7.03
CA THR A 15 11.29 10.85 7.62
C THR A 15 11.49 10.36 9.06
N ASN A 16 12.74 10.33 9.52
CA ASN A 16 13.12 9.84 10.86
C ASN A 16 12.57 8.44 11.19
N ASN A 17 12.51 7.55 10.19
CA ASN A 17 11.97 6.19 10.34
C ASN A 17 12.58 5.45 11.56
N GLY A 18 11.71 4.95 12.45
CA GLY A 18 12.10 4.23 13.67
C GLY A 18 12.64 5.10 14.81
N ARG A 19 12.61 6.43 14.68
CA ARG A 19 13.08 7.38 15.70
C ARG A 19 11.96 8.28 16.21
N LYS A 20 12.17 8.92 17.37
CA LYS A 20 11.28 9.96 17.89
C LYS A 20 11.17 11.10 16.86
N GLY A 21 9.96 11.55 16.59
CA GLY A 21 9.70 12.59 15.57
C GLY A 21 9.60 12.06 14.14
N ALA A 22 9.39 10.75 13.94
CA ALA A 22 9.05 10.18 12.64
C ALA A 22 7.79 10.82 12.06
N ARG A 23 7.83 11.12 10.75
CA ARG A 23 6.70 11.69 9.99
C ARG A 23 6.61 11.03 8.63
N ALA A 24 5.45 10.50 8.32
CA ALA A 24 5.16 9.73 7.13
C ALA A 24 4.05 10.39 6.30
N GLY A 25 4.16 10.26 4.98
CA GLY A 25 3.19 10.75 4.02
C GLY A 25 2.91 9.70 2.95
N ILE A 26 1.64 9.64 2.54
CA ILE A 26 1.18 8.77 1.46
C ILE A 26 1.02 9.59 0.18
N GLY A 27 1.43 9.01 -0.94
CA GLY A 27 1.28 9.56 -2.28
C GLY A 27 0.66 8.54 -3.23
N ALA A 28 -0.43 8.90 -3.90
CA ALA A 28 -1.02 8.11 -4.97
C ALA A 28 -1.33 8.99 -6.17
N PHE A 29 -0.78 8.65 -7.33
CA PHE A 29 -0.91 9.41 -8.56
C PHE A 29 -1.65 8.59 -9.62
N PHE A 30 -2.87 9.04 -9.95
CA PHE A 30 -3.74 8.45 -10.96
C PHE A 30 -3.63 9.14 -12.33
N GLY A 31 -2.95 10.29 -12.39
CA GLY A 31 -2.75 11.06 -13.61
C GLY A 31 -2.77 12.56 -13.36
N ILE A 32 -2.34 13.33 -14.37
CA ILE A 32 -2.36 14.79 -14.35
C ILE A 32 -3.80 15.27 -14.13
N ASN A 33 -3.99 16.20 -13.19
CA ASN A 33 -5.29 16.79 -12.83
C ASN A 33 -6.36 15.79 -12.36
N SER A 34 -5.97 14.56 -12.00
CA SER A 34 -6.91 13.59 -11.45
C SER A 34 -7.35 14.00 -10.03
N ALA A 35 -8.65 14.20 -9.83
CA ALA A 35 -9.24 14.40 -8.49
C ALA A 35 -9.04 13.20 -7.54
N LYS A 36 -8.56 12.06 -8.07
CA LYS A 36 -8.23 10.86 -7.30
C LYS A 36 -6.82 10.91 -6.69
N ASN A 37 -5.98 11.85 -7.10
CA ASN A 37 -4.63 11.98 -6.56
C ASN A 37 -4.65 12.20 -5.04
N ILE A 38 -3.72 11.56 -4.34
CA ILE A 38 -3.59 11.60 -2.88
C ILE A 38 -2.21 12.14 -2.54
N SER A 39 -2.16 13.12 -1.64
CA SER A 39 -0.94 13.65 -1.03
C SER A 39 -1.28 14.09 0.39
N GLU A 40 -1.13 13.17 1.33
CA GLU A 40 -1.66 13.34 2.69
C GLU A 40 -0.68 12.81 3.75
N PRO A 41 -0.61 13.44 4.93
CA PRO A 41 0.14 12.88 6.05
C PRO A 41 -0.55 11.61 6.59
N VAL A 42 0.25 10.64 7.05
CA VAL A 42 -0.30 9.48 7.76
C VAL A 42 -0.87 9.94 9.11
N SER A 43 -2.17 9.74 9.30
CA SER A 43 -2.92 10.20 10.48
C SER A 43 -2.66 9.38 11.76
N ARG A 44 -1.92 8.26 11.68
CA ARG A 44 -1.79 7.27 12.78
C ARG A 44 -0.40 7.24 13.43
N ASN A 45 -0.36 6.68 14.64
CA ASN A 45 0.84 6.46 15.47
C ASN A 45 1.97 5.62 14.83
N ASN A 46 1.72 4.96 13.68
CA ASN A 46 2.65 4.01 13.08
C ASN A 46 3.44 4.65 11.92
N GLN A 47 4.29 5.60 12.28
CA GLN A 47 5.11 6.41 11.37
C GLN A 47 6.39 5.62 10.98
N THR A 48 6.24 4.64 10.09
CA THR A 48 7.37 3.85 9.58
C THR A 48 7.27 3.68 8.06
N ASN A 49 8.41 3.42 7.40
CA ASN A 49 8.45 3.13 5.96
C ASN A 49 7.51 1.98 5.58
N ASN A 50 7.57 0.85 6.31
CA ASN A 50 6.73 -0.30 5.97
C ASN A 50 5.23 -0.01 6.16
N SER A 51 4.86 0.70 7.22
CA SER A 51 3.47 1.06 7.47
C SER A 51 2.92 1.99 6.39
N VAL A 52 3.70 3.01 5.99
CA VAL A 52 3.25 3.99 5.00
C VAL A 52 3.03 3.33 3.64
N GLU A 53 3.90 2.40 3.23
CA GLU A 53 3.73 1.68 1.96
C GLU A 53 2.42 0.87 1.92
N ILE A 54 2.10 0.15 2.99
CA ILE A 54 0.86 -0.64 3.08
C ILE A 54 -0.37 0.29 3.07
N GLN A 55 -0.28 1.40 3.79
CA GLN A 55 -1.38 2.37 3.88
C GLN A 55 -1.60 3.08 2.54
N THR A 56 -0.54 3.45 1.81
CA THR A 56 -0.65 4.04 0.47
C THR A 56 -1.38 3.09 -0.48
N VAL A 57 -1.01 1.80 -0.50
CA VAL A 57 -1.70 0.77 -1.30
C VAL A 57 -3.17 0.66 -0.89
N SER A 58 -3.46 0.65 0.41
CA SER A 58 -4.84 0.56 0.93
C SER A 58 -5.70 1.74 0.47
N GLN A 59 -5.19 2.97 0.58
CA GLN A 59 -5.92 4.17 0.16
C GLN A 59 -6.13 4.22 -1.35
N ALA A 60 -5.14 3.81 -2.14
CA ALA A 60 -5.27 3.73 -3.58
C ALA A 60 -6.38 2.74 -4.01
N ILE A 61 -6.42 1.54 -3.42
CA ILE A 61 -7.48 0.56 -3.69
C ILE A 61 -8.84 1.10 -3.25
N LYS A 62 -8.92 1.71 -2.06
CA LYS A 62 -10.16 2.28 -1.54
C LYS A 62 -10.72 3.33 -2.49
N ARG A 63 -9.90 4.29 -2.95
CA ARG A 63 -10.33 5.34 -3.89
C ARG A 63 -10.95 4.73 -5.15
N VAL A 64 -10.29 3.76 -5.77
CA VAL A 64 -10.80 3.08 -6.97
C VAL A 64 -12.09 2.32 -6.69
N LYS A 65 -12.21 1.69 -5.51
CA LYS A 65 -13.40 0.95 -5.11
C LYS A 65 -14.61 1.87 -4.90
N ASP A 66 -14.38 3.02 -4.28
CA ASP A 66 -15.38 4.06 -4.03
C ASP A 66 -15.88 4.68 -5.35
N ASP A 67 -15.05 4.72 -6.39
CA ASP A 67 -15.43 5.09 -7.76
C ASP A 67 -16.20 3.98 -8.52
N GLY A 68 -16.58 2.90 -7.85
CA GLY A 68 -17.33 1.78 -8.45
C GLY A 68 -16.50 0.81 -9.29
N LEU A 69 -15.20 1.08 -9.48
CA LEU A 69 -14.30 0.20 -10.21
C LEU A 69 -13.90 -1.02 -9.35
N ARG A 70 -13.50 -2.10 -10.02
CA ARG A 70 -13.13 -3.37 -9.36
C ARG A 70 -11.76 -3.89 -9.74
N LYS A 71 -11.06 -3.26 -10.68
CA LYS A 71 -9.75 -3.68 -11.16
C LYS A 71 -8.75 -2.54 -11.06
N ILE A 72 -7.62 -2.79 -10.41
CA ILE A 72 -6.56 -1.79 -10.19
C ILE A 72 -5.17 -2.39 -10.44
N VAL A 73 -4.34 -1.65 -11.18
CA VAL A 73 -2.92 -1.92 -11.35
C VAL A 73 -2.14 -0.87 -10.57
N ILE A 74 -1.34 -1.33 -9.61
CA ILE A 74 -0.56 -0.51 -8.71
C ILE A 74 0.91 -0.60 -9.12
N TYR A 75 1.47 0.55 -9.49
CA TYR A 75 2.89 0.73 -9.78
C TYR A 75 3.58 1.21 -8.50
N THR A 76 4.55 0.46 -7.99
CA THR A 76 5.28 0.79 -6.76
C THR A 76 6.72 0.30 -6.83
N ASP A 77 7.64 1.03 -6.21
CA ASP A 77 9.03 0.60 -5.97
C ASP A 77 9.19 -0.23 -4.69
N SER A 78 8.13 -0.34 -3.88
CA SER A 78 8.13 -1.10 -2.64
C SER A 78 7.95 -2.60 -2.88
N LYS A 79 9.07 -3.30 -3.07
CA LYS A 79 9.08 -4.78 -3.02
C LYS A 79 8.47 -5.32 -1.72
N PHE A 80 8.62 -4.58 -0.63
CA PHE A 80 8.01 -4.92 0.65
C PHE A 80 6.47 -4.98 0.53
N ALA A 81 5.84 -3.97 -0.07
CA ALA A 81 4.39 -3.95 -0.25
C ALA A 81 3.92 -5.12 -1.13
N ILE A 82 4.58 -5.33 -2.27
CA ILE A 82 4.26 -6.41 -3.22
C ILE A 82 4.36 -7.78 -2.53
N ASN A 83 5.53 -8.10 -1.98
CA ASN A 83 5.79 -9.38 -1.32
C ASN A 83 4.90 -9.58 -0.07
N SER A 84 4.52 -8.49 0.60
CA SER A 84 3.61 -8.59 1.73
C SER A 84 2.24 -9.05 1.30
N VAL A 85 1.70 -8.49 0.22
CA VAL A 85 0.34 -8.79 -0.25
C VAL A 85 0.25 -10.12 -0.99
N GLU A 86 1.25 -10.44 -1.82
CA GLU A 86 1.22 -11.63 -2.68
C GLU A 86 1.66 -12.90 -1.93
N ASP A 87 2.70 -12.80 -1.08
CA ASP A 87 3.30 -13.98 -0.45
C ASP A 87 3.12 -14.05 1.06
N SER A 88 3.40 -12.95 1.77
CA SER A 88 3.59 -12.99 3.21
C SER A 88 2.27 -13.01 3.98
N MET A 89 1.31 -12.17 3.59
CA MET A 89 -0.02 -12.11 4.21
C MET A 89 -0.73 -13.46 4.20
N PRO A 90 -0.81 -14.21 3.07
CA PRO A 90 -1.39 -15.55 3.08
C PRO A 90 -0.73 -16.51 4.08
N LYS A 91 0.60 -16.48 4.18
CA LYS A 91 1.38 -17.32 5.11
C LYS A 91 1.13 -16.92 6.57
N TRP A 92 1.18 -15.61 6.87
CA TRP A 92 0.90 -15.10 8.22
C TRP A 92 -0.51 -15.41 8.67
N LYS A 93 -1.51 -15.34 7.79
CA LYS A 93 -2.89 -15.75 8.12
C LYS A 93 -2.97 -17.21 8.55
N LYS A 94 -2.33 -18.12 7.81
CA LYS A 94 -2.27 -19.55 8.15
C LYS A 94 -1.59 -19.81 9.49
N ASN A 95 -0.60 -18.98 9.86
CA ASN A 95 0.14 -19.11 11.12
C ASN A 95 -0.25 -18.07 12.19
N VAL A 96 -1.53 -17.65 12.23
CA VAL A 96 -2.10 -16.78 13.28
C VAL A 96 -1.30 -15.48 13.51
N TRP A 97 -0.73 -14.92 12.43
CA TRP A 97 0.06 -13.69 12.40
C TRP A 97 1.37 -13.74 13.21
N LYS A 98 2.04 -14.90 13.20
CA LYS A 98 3.39 -15.09 13.74
C LYS A 98 4.47 -14.95 12.66
N LYS A 99 5.60 -14.34 13.01
CA LYS A 99 6.79 -14.29 12.16
C LYS A 99 7.56 -15.60 12.22
N SER A 100 8.33 -15.91 11.18
CA SER A 100 9.20 -17.11 11.13
C SER A 100 10.29 -17.10 12.21
N CYS A 101 10.83 -15.92 12.55
CA CYS A 101 11.83 -15.74 13.59
C CYS A 101 11.25 -15.64 15.02
N GLY A 102 9.97 -15.96 15.21
CA GLY A 102 9.27 -15.72 16.46
C GLY A 102 8.73 -14.28 16.59
N GLY A 103 7.76 -14.12 17.50
CA GLY A 103 7.04 -12.87 17.71
C GLY A 103 5.91 -12.61 16.69
N HIS A 104 5.26 -11.45 16.85
CA HIS A 104 4.07 -11.08 16.08
C HIS A 104 4.41 -10.18 14.89
N VAL A 105 3.60 -10.24 13.84
CA VAL A 105 3.65 -9.30 12.72
C VAL A 105 3.24 -7.91 13.22
N ILE A 106 4.18 -6.95 13.19
CA ILE A 106 4.00 -5.60 13.73
C ILE A 106 2.88 -4.86 12.98
N ASN A 107 2.88 -4.94 11.64
CA ASN A 107 1.90 -4.28 10.78
C ASN A 107 0.57 -5.04 10.62
N LYS A 108 0.25 -5.96 11.54
CA LYS A 108 -0.97 -6.78 11.47
C LYS A 108 -2.25 -5.96 11.29
N LYS A 109 -2.34 -4.79 11.94
CA LYS A 109 -3.50 -3.89 11.81
C LYS A 109 -3.63 -3.35 10.39
N ASP A 110 -2.53 -2.82 9.82
CA ASP A 110 -2.50 -2.26 8.46
C ASP A 110 -2.88 -3.35 7.43
N PHE A 111 -2.36 -4.57 7.60
CA PHE A 111 -2.68 -5.69 6.70
C PHE A 111 -4.13 -6.17 6.79
N ARG A 112 -4.74 -6.15 7.99
CA ARG A 112 -6.15 -6.50 8.14
C ARG A 112 -7.07 -5.49 7.46
N GLU A 113 -6.73 -4.20 7.56
CA GLU A 113 -7.47 -3.13 6.88
C GLU A 113 -7.33 -3.24 5.36
N LEU A 114 -6.10 -3.48 4.87
CA LEU A 114 -5.86 -3.74 3.45
C LEU A 114 -6.66 -4.93 2.93
N GLU A 115 -6.70 -6.04 3.69
CA GLU A 115 -7.47 -7.22 3.31
C GLU A 115 -8.96 -6.92 3.16
N ASP A 116 -9.54 -6.17 4.10
CA ASP A 116 -10.95 -5.82 4.05
C ASP A 116 -11.28 -4.92 2.84
N ILE A 117 -10.45 -3.90 2.60
CA ILE A 117 -10.57 -3.00 1.46
C ILE A 117 -10.45 -3.78 0.13
N LYS A 118 -9.51 -4.73 0.06
CA LYS A 118 -9.24 -5.57 -1.12
C LYS A 118 -10.39 -6.53 -1.46
N LYS A 119 -11.32 -6.83 -0.54
CA LYS A 119 -12.47 -7.70 -0.85
C LYS A 119 -13.25 -7.16 -2.05
N GLY A 120 -13.48 -8.04 -3.04
CA GLY A 120 -14.17 -7.70 -4.28
C GLY A 120 -13.32 -6.93 -5.30
N MET A 121 -12.03 -6.70 -5.03
CA MET A 121 -11.10 -6.03 -5.95
C MET A 121 -10.14 -7.03 -6.58
N THR A 122 -9.90 -6.88 -7.88
CA THR A 122 -8.78 -7.51 -8.57
C THR A 122 -7.60 -6.53 -8.57
N VAL A 123 -6.55 -6.86 -7.82
CA VAL A 123 -5.36 -6.01 -7.66
C VAL A 123 -4.18 -6.69 -8.36
N LYS A 124 -3.48 -5.95 -9.21
CA LYS A 124 -2.20 -6.35 -9.80
C LYS A 124 -1.12 -5.37 -9.36
N PHE A 125 0.07 -5.88 -9.05
CA PHE A 125 1.23 -5.06 -8.78
C PHE A 125 2.20 -5.07 -9.95
N ILE A 126 2.81 -3.91 -10.23
CA ILE A 126 3.93 -3.77 -11.15
C ILE A 126 5.05 -3.09 -10.37
N HIS A 127 6.15 -3.80 -10.18
CA HIS A 127 7.34 -3.25 -9.55
C HIS A 127 8.05 -2.28 -10.51
N ILE A 128 8.28 -1.05 -10.08
CA ILE A 128 9.08 -0.04 -10.79
C ILE A 128 10.38 0.24 -10.03
N GLN A 129 11.42 0.70 -10.71
CA GLN A 129 12.68 1.03 -10.03
C GLN A 129 12.58 2.40 -9.35
N ALA A 130 12.93 2.45 -8.06
CA ALA A 130 13.06 3.69 -7.32
C ALA A 130 14.09 4.61 -8.01
N HIS A 131 13.85 5.92 -7.98
CA HIS A 131 14.80 6.96 -8.38
C HIS A 131 15.30 6.92 -9.85
N LYS A 132 14.63 6.18 -10.72
CA LYS A 132 14.73 6.41 -12.17
C LYS A 132 13.58 7.34 -12.55
N GLY A 133 13.90 8.55 -13.01
CA GLY A 133 12.91 9.60 -13.29
C GLY A 133 11.82 9.15 -14.27
N ILE A 134 10.70 8.70 -13.71
CA ILE A 134 9.45 8.36 -14.40
C ILE A 134 8.47 9.50 -14.16
#